data_AF-A0A1V9A5T7-F1
#
_entry.id   AF-A0A1V9A5T7-F1
#
_cell.length_a   1.000
_cell.length_b   1.000
_cell.length_c   1.000
_cell.angle_alpha   90.00
_cell.angle_beta   90.00
_cell.angle_gamma   90.00
#
_symmetry.space_group_name_H-M   'P 1'
#
loop_
_entity.id
_entity.type
_entity.pdbx_description
1 polymer ?
#
loop_
_entity_poly.entity_id
_entity_poly.type
_entity_poly.pdbx_seq_one_letter_code
_entity_poly.pdbx_strand_id
1 'polypeptide(L)'
;MYVVLLTYTAPLAEIDYVLPDHAEWLGRQFEHGNVLASGRRADHRGEVLLVRPMSEGKLEATLATDPLLLRHLAHHEIVEFAATRTGPELRAFNEALAH
;
A
#
# COMPACT_ATOMS: atom_id res chain seq x y z
N MET A 1 9.70 -2.69 -7.01
CA MET A 1 8.87 -1.98 -6.02
C MET A 1 7.45 -1.82 -6.52
N TYR A 2 6.48 -1.49 -5.66
CA TYR A 2 5.12 -1.12 -6.08
C TYR A 2 4.64 0.16 -5.40
N VAL A 3 3.87 0.96 -6.14
CA VAL A 3 2.95 1.95 -5.57
C VAL A 3 1.56 1.37 -5.68
N VAL A 4 0.83 1.28 -4.57
CA VAL A 4 -0.58 0.89 -4.56
C VAL A 4 -1.41 2.12 -4.24
N LEU A 5 -2.36 2.43 -5.11
CA LEU A 5 -3.32 3.52 -4.92
C LEU A 5 -4.65 2.92 -4.51
N LEU A 6 -5.07 3.17 -3.28
CA LEU A 6 -6.43 2.88 -2.84
C LEU A 6 -7.33 4.06 -3.23
N THR A 7 -8.53 3.75 -3.72
CA THR A 7 -9.58 4.73 -3.98
C THR A 7 -10.87 4.27 -3.34
N TYR A 8 -11.40 5.09 -2.43
CA TYR A 8 -12.63 4.83 -1.71
C TYR A 8 -13.83 4.83 -2.68
N THR A 9 -14.68 3.83 -2.53
CA THR A 9 -15.90 3.63 -3.32
C THR A 9 -17.17 3.88 -2.50
N ALA A 10 -17.04 4.10 -1.19
CA ALA A 10 -18.12 4.30 -0.24
C ALA A 10 -18.07 5.69 0.42
N PRO A 11 -19.17 6.14 1.07
CA PRO A 11 -19.19 7.36 1.87
C PRO A 11 -18.10 7.36 2.95
N LEU A 12 -17.51 8.53 3.21
CA LEU A 12 -16.40 8.65 4.18
C LEU A 12 -16.75 8.14 5.59
N ALA A 13 -18.00 8.26 6.03
CA ALA A 13 -18.41 7.75 7.33
C ALA A 13 -18.27 6.22 7.45
N GLU A 14 -18.51 5.48 6.36
CA GLU A 14 -18.31 4.02 6.31
C GLU A 14 -16.82 3.67 6.27
N ILE A 15 -16.03 4.47 5.56
CA ILE A 15 -14.57 4.34 5.55
C ILE A 15 -14.02 4.56 6.97
N ASP A 16 -14.39 5.67 7.60
CA ASP A 16 -13.91 6.07 8.92
C ASP A 16 -14.20 5.00 9.99
N TYR A 17 -15.31 4.25 9.85
CA TYR A 17 -15.64 3.13 10.71
C TYR A 17 -14.67 1.95 10.57
N VAL A 18 -14.11 1.73 9.38
CA VAL A 18 -13.21 0.60 9.06
C VAL A 18 -11.73 0.97 9.18
N LEU A 19 -11.40 2.27 9.20
CA LEU A 19 -10.02 2.76 9.33
C LEU A 19 -9.23 2.16 10.51
N PRO A 20 -9.81 1.91 11.70
CA PRO A 20 -9.07 1.25 12.78
C PRO A 20 -8.58 -0.15 12.41
N ASP A 21 -9.44 -0.99 11.82
CA ASP A 21 -9.08 -2.33 11.37
C ASP A 21 -8.02 -2.27 10.26
N HIS A 22 -8.16 -1.31 9.34
CA HIS A 22 -7.19 -1.06 8.26
C HIS A 22 -5.83 -0.64 8.82
N ALA A 23 -5.80 0.23 9.84
CA ALA A 23 -4.58 0.66 10.49
C ALA A 23 -3.85 -0.51 11.19
N GLU A 24 -4.58 -1.42 11.84
CA GLU A 24 -4.00 -2.65 12.38
C GLU A 24 -3.43 -3.56 11.29
N TRP A 25 -4.13 -3.67 10.15
CA TRP A 25 -3.65 -4.41 9.00
C TRP A 25 -2.36 -3.80 8.44
N LEU A 26 -2.30 -2.48 8.27
CA LEU A 26 -1.08 -1.77 7.87
C LEU A 26 0.07 -2.03 8.85
N GLY A 27 -0.21 -1.98 10.16
CA GLY A 27 0.77 -2.31 11.20
C GLY A 27 1.43 -3.68 10.98
N ARG A 28 0.62 -4.72 10.74
CA ARG A 28 1.13 -6.06 10.40
C ARG A 28 1.97 -6.07 9.11
N GLN A 29 1.59 -5.30 8.10
CA GLN A 29 2.37 -5.22 6.86
C GLN A 29 3.71 -4.50 7.03
N PHE A 30 3.78 -3.52 7.93
CA PHE A 30 5.05 -2.90 8.34
C PHE A 30 5.93 -3.90 9.11
N GLU A 31 5.36 -4.64 10.07
CA GLU A 31 6.07 -5.67 10.84
C GLU A 31 6.63 -6.79 9.95
N HIS A 32 5.87 -7.22 8.94
CA HIS A 32 6.33 -8.18 7.94
C HIS A 32 7.32 -7.58 6.93
N GLY A 33 7.56 -6.26 6.97
CA GLY A 33 8.43 -5.55 6.04
C GLY A 33 7.89 -5.45 4.61
N ASN A 34 6.60 -5.75 4.38
CA ASN A 34 5.97 -5.67 3.07
C ASN A 34 5.77 -4.21 2.64
N VAL A 35 5.25 -3.37 3.53
CA VAL A 35 4.97 -1.94 3.28
C VAL A 35 6.13 -1.08 3.81
N LEU A 36 6.57 -0.11 3.01
CA LEU A 36 7.63 0.85 3.32
C LEU A 36 7.09 2.20 3.81
N ALA A 37 5.96 2.63 3.23
CA ALA A 37 5.26 3.84 3.62
C ALA A 37 3.78 3.70 3.25
N SER A 38 2.92 4.37 4.00
CA SER A 38 1.52 4.55 3.62
C SER A 38 1.00 5.90 4.08
N GLY A 39 -0.07 6.38 3.46
CA GLY A 39 -0.73 7.59 3.90
C GLY A 39 -1.97 7.95 3.08
N ARG A 40 -2.89 8.65 3.74
CA ARG A 40 -4.08 9.20 3.09
C ARG A 40 -3.69 10.22 2.02
N ARG A 41 -4.35 10.15 0.86
CA ARG A 41 -4.22 11.14 -0.20
C ARG A 41 -4.74 12.50 0.27
N ALA A 42 -4.13 13.58 -0.21
CA ALA A 42 -4.52 14.95 0.15
C ALA A 42 -5.96 15.32 -0.28
N ASP A 43 -6.51 14.64 -1.29
CA ASP A 43 -7.91 14.80 -1.71
C ASP A 43 -8.90 13.99 -0.85
N HIS A 44 -8.39 13.26 0.15
CA HIS A 44 -9.15 12.42 1.07
C HIS A 44 -9.96 11.29 0.42
N ARG A 45 -9.71 10.98 -0.86
CA ARG A 45 -10.45 9.96 -1.63
C ARG A 45 -9.82 8.57 -1.60
N GLY A 46 -8.78 8.38 -0.81
CA GLY A 46 -8.08 7.11 -0.70
C GLY A 46 -6.71 7.23 -0.06
N GLU A 47 -5.86 6.26 -0.32
CA GLU A 47 -4.52 6.15 0.27
C GLU A 47 -3.47 5.76 -0.76
N VAL A 48 -2.21 6.00 -0.43
CA VAL A 48 -1.05 5.57 -1.20
C VAL A 48 -0.22 4.66 -0.31
N LEU A 49 0.17 3.49 -0.83
CA LEU A 49 1.10 2.58 -0.17
C LEU A 49 2.33 2.41 -1.07
N LEU A 50 3.52 2.50 -0.47
CA LEU A 50 4.78 2.12 -1.10
C LEU A 50 5.16 0.73 -0.58
N VAL A 51 5.28 -0.24 -1.48
CA VAL A 51 5.42 -1.66 -1.12
C VAL A 51 6.73 -2.21 -1.70
N ARG A 52 7.43 -3.04 -0.91
CA ARG A 52 8.67 -3.71 -1.36
C ARG A 52 8.42 -4.63 -2.58
N PRO A 53 9.48 -4.92 -3.36
CA PRO A 53 9.42 -5.99 -4.36
C PRO A 53 8.94 -7.31 -3.78
N MET A 54 8.01 -7.95 -4.47
CA MET A 54 7.51 -9.30 -4.22
C MET A 54 6.83 -9.81 -5.51
N SER A 55 6.38 -11.06 -5.56
CA SER A 55 5.57 -11.50 -6.69
C SER A 55 4.21 -10.79 -6.69
N GLU A 56 3.69 -10.50 -7.88
CA GLU A 56 2.36 -9.90 -8.07
C GLU A 56 1.27 -10.69 -7.32
N GLY A 57 1.25 -12.02 -7.44
CA GLY A 57 0.29 -12.85 -6.71
C GLY A 57 0.40 -12.77 -5.18
N LYS A 58 1.60 -12.53 -4.63
CA LYS A 58 1.77 -12.29 -3.18
C LYS A 58 1.21 -10.92 -2.81
N LEU A 59 1.45 -9.91 -3.64
CA LEU A 59 0.92 -8.57 -3.43
C LEU A 59 -0.61 -8.58 -3.46
N GLU A 60 -1.21 -9.17 -4.49
CA GLU A 60 -2.67 -9.30 -4.59
C GLU A 60 -3.26 -10.07 -3.40
N ALA A 61 -2.67 -11.21 -3.03
CA ALA A 61 -3.14 -11.97 -1.87
C ALA A 61 -3.02 -11.16 -0.56
N THR A 62 -2.00 -10.32 -0.43
CA THR A 62 -1.84 -9.43 0.72
C THR A 62 -2.92 -8.36 0.72
N LEU A 63 -3.13 -7.67 -0.40
CA LEU A 63 -4.16 -6.64 -0.55
C LEU A 63 -5.57 -7.21 -0.35
N ALA A 64 -5.85 -8.42 -0.81
CA ALA A 64 -7.12 -9.10 -0.61
C ALA A 64 -7.48 -9.32 0.88
N THR A 65 -6.54 -9.14 1.81
CA THR A 65 -6.78 -9.21 3.27
C THR A 65 -7.00 -7.85 3.94
N ASP A 66 -6.90 -6.75 3.18
CA ASP A 66 -7.18 -5.41 3.67
C ASP A 66 -8.68 -5.27 4.03
N PRO A 67 -9.04 -4.84 5.27
CA PRO A 67 -10.42 -4.61 5.67
C PRO A 67 -11.23 -3.69 4.73
N LEU A 68 -10.59 -2.70 4.10
CA LEU A 68 -11.25 -1.82 3.11
C LEU A 68 -11.62 -2.59 1.84
N LEU A 69 -10.75 -3.50 1.38
CA LEU A 69 -10.97 -4.29 0.18
C LEU A 69 -11.92 -5.47 0.43
N LEU A 70 -11.78 -6.15 1.57
CA LEU A 70 -12.69 -7.22 2.02
C LEU A 70 -14.14 -6.77 2.11
N ARG A 71 -14.37 -5.51 2.52
CA ARG A 71 -15.70 -4.91 2.63
C ARG A 71 -16.15 -4.19 1.36
N HIS A 72 -15.38 -4.25 0.28
CA HIS A 72 -15.65 -3.58 -1.00
C HIS A 72 -15.80 -2.05 -0.88
N LEU A 73 -15.13 -1.44 0.10
CA LEU A 73 -15.17 0.00 0.39
C LEU A 73 -14.07 0.78 -0.35
N ALA A 74 -13.13 0.08 -0.96
CA ALA A 74 -12.13 0.65 -1.84
C ALA A 74 -11.86 -0.28 -3.03
N HIS A 75 -11.34 0.29 -4.11
CA HIS A 75 -10.60 -0.45 -5.13
C HIS A 75 -9.14 -0.03 -5.10
N HIS A 76 -8.29 -0.82 -5.73
CA HIS A 76 -6.86 -0.54 -5.79
C HIS A 76 -6.33 -0.55 -7.22
N GLU A 77 -5.30 0.25 -7.45
CA GLU A 77 -4.46 0.21 -8.64
C GLU A 77 -3.03 -0.11 -8.21
N ILE A 78 -2.38 -1.03 -8.92
CA ILE A 78 -0.98 -1.42 -8.67
C ILE A 78 -0.12 -0.83 -9.78
N VAL A 79 0.88 -0.04 -9.39
CA VAL A 79 1.91 0.49 -10.29
C VAL A 79 3.24 -0.13 -9.90
N GLU A 80 3.73 -1.06 -10.72
CA GLU A 80 5.07 -1.62 -10.58
C GLU A 80 6.13 -0.65 -11.09
N PHE A 81 7.22 -0.50 -10.35
CA PHE A 81 8.39 0.25 -10.81
C PHE A 81 9.67 -0.25 -10.14
N ALA A 82 10.82 0.05 -10.75
CA ALA A 82 12.13 -0.20 -10.16
C ALA A 82 12.72 1.09 -9.57
N ALA A 83 13.06 1.08 -8.28
CA ALA A 83 13.67 2.21 -7.59
C ALA A 83 15.18 2.34 -7.91
N THR A 84 15.52 2.54 -9.18
CA THR A 84 16.91 2.54 -9.69
C THR A 84 17.72 3.79 -9.31
N ARG A 85 17.04 4.89 -8.96
CA ARG A 85 17.66 6.11 -8.45
C ARG A 85 16.97 6.50 -7.16
N THR A 86 17.75 6.67 -6.10
CA THR A 86 17.25 6.98 -4.76
C THR A 86 18.05 8.13 -4.16
N GLY A 87 17.39 8.97 -3.36
CA GLY A 87 18.10 9.90 -2.48
C GLY A 87 18.91 9.15 -1.40
N PRO A 88 19.83 9.83 -0.71
CA PRO A 88 20.64 9.23 0.36
C PRO A 88 19.82 8.50 1.43
N GLU A 89 18.66 9.04 1.79
CA GLU A 89 17.75 8.54 2.83
C GLU A 89 17.08 7.22 2.45
N LEU A 90 17.02 6.91 1.15
CA LEU A 90 16.35 5.72 0.60
C LEU A 90 17.32 4.70 -0.02
N ARG A 91 18.63 4.84 0.20
CA ARG A 91 19.66 3.94 -0.38
C ARG A 91 19.42 2.46 -0.09
N ALA A 92 18.87 2.12 1.07
CA ALA A 92 18.54 0.74 1.45
C ALA A 92 17.49 0.08 0.54
N PHE A 93 16.80 0.86 -0.30
CA PHE A 93 15.79 0.40 -1.25
C PHE A 93 16.20 0.60 -2.72
N ASN A 94 17.46 0.92 -3.00
CA ASN A 94 17.93 1.10 -4.37
C ASN A 94 17.97 -0.26 -5.10
N GLU A 95 17.26 -0.34 -6.22
CA GLU A 95 17.12 -1.57 -7.00
C GLU A 95 18.05 -1.63 -8.23
N ALA A 96 18.90 -0.61 -8.47
CA ALA A 96 19.82 -0.60 -9.61
C ALA A 96 20.99 -1.59 -9.50
N LEU A 97 21.24 -2.12 -8.30
CA LEU A 97 22.27 -3.13 -8.05
C LEU A 97 21.73 -4.57 -8.09
N ALA A 98 20.48 -4.76 -8.50
CA ALA A 98 19.91 -6.10 -8.68
C ALA A 98 20.30 -6.71 -10.03
N HIS A 99 21.57 -6.61 -10.45
CA HIS A 99 22.26 -7.45 -11.43
C HIS A 99 23.77 -7.41 -11.20
#